data_AF-A0A4V2Y1Z9-F1
#
_entry.id   AF-A0A4V2Y1Z9-F1
#
_cell.length_a   1.000
_cell.length_b   1.000
_cell.length_c   1.000
_cell.angle_alpha   90.00
_cell.angle_beta   90.00
_cell.angle_gamma   90.00
#
_symmetry.space_group_name_H-M   'P 1'
#
loop_
_entity.id
_entity.type
_entity.pdbx_description
1 polymer ?
#
loop_
_entity_poly.entity_id
_entity_poly.type
_entity_poly.pdbx_seq_one_letter_code
_entity_poly.pdbx_strand_id
1 'polypeptide(L)'
;MAPDFLRALGPSGFTRQVERLALHLGFTDVVNIDGSYDQGGDVLALREGKRWVFQAKWKAGAAVPPGAVDEVLRAKAHYGADRAAVVTNSRFGPTTRKRRESLAAAGMRVELWSGHELMDMYADDGFAARRLPHHTLRAYQEQALQAVLSDLDSADRALLVLATGLGKTVVGGEVIARHLSRNPSDKVLVVAPTKDLVDQLERALWQHLPKDVRTQLLTGDHRPDDLRGVTCATVASALGHARAGYRPALVMVDEAHHVAEDGQLAELLDVLSASRQFGVTATPWRGDRFDIRHRFGEPSFILGIEDGMRLGYLSEVRYRLYADTIDWDFVRSASEHSYSIKDLNARLFLPERDEAVRERLMAVWERTPQPRAIVFCRTIEHADRMAALLEEVPQWRGALPVHARLARRERQARLMRFRSGQTPILTAVDILNEGVDVPDVNILCFARVTHSRRIFVQQLGRGLRLRTGKTHVEVLDFVSDIRRVAAIMNIRQQVAEDELEILRLTQRGTSFEFADQRAESLMREWIKDAASLETTLEESRLQFPNPAAFGG
;
A
#
# COMPACT_ATOMS: atom_id res chain seq x y z
N MET A 1 -25.36 2.74 -27.09
CA MET A 1 -25.04 4.04 -26.47
C MET A 1 -23.66 3.90 -25.87
N ALA A 2 -22.67 4.65 -26.36
CA ALA A 2 -21.38 4.70 -25.68
C ALA A 2 -21.63 5.18 -24.24
N PRO A 3 -20.97 4.62 -23.21
CA PRO A 3 -21.24 5.04 -21.85
C PRO A 3 -20.92 6.53 -21.76
N ASP A 4 -21.83 7.32 -21.18
CA ASP A 4 -21.68 8.75 -20.89
C ASP A 4 -20.56 9.02 -19.85
N PHE A 5 -19.56 8.14 -19.78
CA PHE A 5 -18.52 8.01 -18.78
C PHE A 5 -17.92 9.39 -18.51
N LEU A 6 -17.33 10.04 -19.52
CA LEU A 6 -16.66 11.35 -19.41
C LEU A 6 -17.54 12.53 -18.99
N ARG A 7 -18.87 12.36 -19.00
CA ARG A 7 -19.84 13.38 -18.57
C ARG A 7 -20.49 13.06 -17.22
N ALA A 8 -20.67 11.78 -16.89
CA ALA A 8 -21.52 11.30 -15.82
C ALA A 8 -21.01 11.59 -14.39
N LEU A 9 -19.71 11.80 -14.19
CA LEU A 9 -19.15 12.10 -12.86
C LEU A 9 -18.92 13.60 -12.62
N GLY A 10 -19.35 14.48 -13.53
CA GLY A 10 -19.22 15.93 -13.39
C GLY A 10 -17.76 16.43 -13.33
N PRO A 11 -17.53 17.68 -12.92
CA PRO A 11 -16.20 18.28 -12.86
C PRO A 11 -15.24 17.56 -11.92
N SER A 12 -15.72 17.12 -10.75
CA SER A 12 -14.89 16.50 -9.70
C SER A 12 -14.44 15.08 -10.05
N GLY A 13 -15.17 14.36 -10.90
CA GLY A 13 -14.79 13.02 -11.34
C GLY A 13 -14.01 12.98 -12.65
N PHE A 14 -13.91 14.08 -13.40
CA PHE A 14 -13.34 14.07 -14.74
C PHE A 14 -11.87 13.66 -14.75
N THR A 15 -11.03 14.24 -13.89
CA THR A 15 -9.61 13.89 -13.77
C THR A 15 -9.41 12.40 -13.50
N ARG A 16 -10.22 11.83 -12.59
CA ARG A 16 -10.17 10.40 -12.24
C ARG A 16 -10.50 9.50 -13.43
N GLN A 17 -11.41 9.93 -14.30
CA GLN A 17 -11.70 9.18 -15.51
C GLN A 17 -10.61 9.28 -16.55
N VAL A 18 -9.94 10.43 -16.64
CA VAL A 18 -8.74 10.57 -17.48
C VAL A 18 -7.65 9.61 -16.99
N GLU A 19 -7.47 9.43 -15.68
CA GLU A 19 -6.54 8.42 -15.15
C GLU A 19 -6.93 7.01 -15.60
N ARG A 20 -8.19 6.61 -15.40
CA ARG A 20 -8.64 5.27 -15.78
C ARG A 20 -8.53 5.04 -17.28
N LEU A 21 -8.91 6.03 -18.09
CA LEU A 21 -8.75 5.99 -19.54
C LEU A 21 -7.27 5.82 -19.92
N ALA A 22 -6.35 6.58 -19.31
CA ALA A 22 -4.92 6.48 -19.60
C ALA A 22 -4.42 5.03 -19.42
N LEU A 23 -4.85 4.33 -18.37
CA LEU A 23 -4.50 2.91 -18.20
C LEU A 23 -5.00 2.05 -19.37
N HIS A 24 -6.25 2.24 -19.81
CA HIS A 24 -6.81 1.49 -20.95
C HIS A 24 -6.13 1.83 -22.28
N LEU A 25 -5.56 3.03 -22.40
CA LEU A 25 -4.72 3.47 -23.53
C LEU A 25 -3.27 2.95 -23.48
N GLY A 26 -2.94 2.10 -22.51
CA GLY A 26 -1.62 1.50 -22.36
C GLY A 26 -0.60 2.38 -21.65
N PHE A 27 -1.03 3.43 -20.95
CA PHE A 27 -0.14 4.17 -20.04
C PHE A 27 0.07 3.37 -18.74
N THR A 28 1.26 3.49 -18.16
CA THR A 28 1.63 2.93 -16.86
C THR A 28 1.93 4.06 -15.87
N ASP A 29 2.03 3.73 -14.58
CA ASP A 29 2.36 4.68 -13.51
C ASP A 29 1.51 5.95 -13.53
N VAL A 30 0.21 5.79 -13.78
CA VAL A 30 -0.75 6.89 -13.84
C VAL A 30 -1.00 7.44 -12.43
N VAL A 31 -0.76 8.74 -12.24
CA VAL A 31 -0.85 9.43 -10.94
C VAL A 31 -1.63 10.73 -11.08
N ASN A 32 -2.62 10.92 -10.21
CA ASN A 32 -3.34 12.20 -10.06
C ASN A 32 -2.53 13.22 -9.27
N ILE A 33 -2.43 14.43 -9.80
CA ILE A 33 -1.75 15.59 -9.20
C ILE A 33 -2.63 16.87 -9.15
N ASP A 34 -3.93 16.77 -9.42
CA ASP A 34 -4.94 17.85 -9.61
C ASP A 34 -5.26 18.70 -8.36
N GLY A 35 -5.28 20.05 -8.52
CA GLY A 35 -5.83 21.15 -7.68
C GLY A 35 -4.80 22.25 -7.22
N SER A 36 -4.82 22.78 -5.98
CA SER A 36 -3.89 23.85 -5.54
C SER A 36 -2.38 23.54 -5.73
N TYR A 37 -1.68 24.40 -6.49
CA TYR A 37 -0.25 24.31 -6.84
C TYR A 37 0.16 23.17 -7.80
N ASP A 38 -0.77 22.69 -8.63
CA ASP A 38 -0.53 21.73 -9.71
C ASP A 38 0.37 22.23 -10.86
N GLN A 39 0.72 23.53 -10.86
CA GLN A 39 1.43 24.21 -11.95
C GLN A 39 0.79 24.00 -13.34
N GLY A 40 -0.49 23.65 -13.39
CA GLY A 40 -1.25 23.36 -14.60
C GLY A 40 -1.31 21.90 -15.04
N GLY A 41 -0.91 20.92 -14.21
CA GLY A 41 -0.95 19.49 -14.56
C GLY A 41 -1.85 18.68 -13.62
N ASP A 42 -2.74 17.86 -14.15
CA ASP A 42 -3.73 17.11 -13.37
C ASP A 42 -3.41 15.62 -13.28
N VAL A 43 -2.77 15.04 -14.31
CA VAL A 43 -2.36 13.64 -14.32
C VAL A 43 -0.94 13.51 -14.87
N LEU A 44 -0.12 12.65 -14.26
CA LEU A 44 1.16 12.20 -14.79
C LEU A 44 1.04 10.73 -15.19
N ALA A 45 1.69 10.33 -16.28
CA ALA A 45 1.77 8.92 -16.66
C ALA A 45 3.03 8.62 -17.48
N LEU A 46 3.33 7.33 -17.66
CA LEU A 46 4.41 6.84 -18.51
C LEU A 46 3.84 6.05 -19.69
N ARG A 47 4.41 6.25 -20.88
CA ARG A 47 4.13 5.42 -22.06
C ARG A 47 5.36 5.36 -22.94
N GLU A 48 5.79 4.15 -23.28
CA GLU A 48 6.98 3.91 -24.12
C GLU A 48 8.24 4.64 -23.60
N GLY A 49 8.44 4.63 -22.27
CA GLY A 49 9.57 5.29 -21.61
C GLY A 49 9.51 6.82 -21.56
N LYS A 50 8.46 7.45 -22.11
CA LYS A 50 8.25 8.90 -22.08
C LYS A 50 7.27 9.27 -20.97
N ARG A 51 7.58 10.31 -20.22
CA ARG A 51 6.70 10.91 -19.22
C ARG A 51 5.72 11.87 -19.89
N TRP A 52 4.45 11.70 -19.57
CA TRP A 52 3.37 12.54 -20.02
C TRP A 52 2.80 13.32 -18.84
N VAL A 53 2.46 14.58 -19.09
CA VAL A 53 1.61 15.37 -18.21
C VAL A 53 0.33 15.72 -18.96
N PHE A 54 -0.80 15.52 -18.28
CA PHE A 54 -2.12 15.83 -18.79
C PHE A 54 -2.72 16.98 -18.00
N GLN A 55 -3.42 17.87 -18.70
CA GLN A 55 -4.30 18.82 -18.06
C GLN A 55 -5.75 18.53 -18.45
N ALA A 56 -6.57 18.16 -17.48
CA ALA A 56 -7.96 17.79 -17.61
C ALA A 56 -8.87 19.01 -17.38
N LYS A 57 -9.58 19.45 -18.43
CA LYS A 57 -10.55 20.56 -18.35
C LYS A 57 -11.96 20.07 -18.60
N TRP A 58 -12.76 19.97 -17.55
CA TRP A 58 -14.20 19.75 -17.70
C TRP A 58 -14.92 21.06 -18.06
N LYS A 59 -15.89 21.00 -18.99
CA LYS A 59 -16.75 22.13 -19.39
C LYS A 59 -18.20 21.67 -19.54
N ALA A 60 -19.14 22.52 -19.11
CA ALA A 60 -20.59 22.38 -19.33
C ALA A 60 -20.98 22.78 -20.77
N GLY A 61 -20.24 22.31 -21.78
CA GLY A 61 -20.47 22.60 -23.20
C GLY A 61 -19.73 23.81 -23.77
N ALA A 62 -19.05 24.62 -22.95
CA ALA A 62 -18.16 25.68 -23.41
C ALA A 62 -16.86 25.12 -24.03
N ALA A 63 -16.23 25.89 -24.92
CA ALA A 63 -14.92 25.54 -25.46
C ALA A 63 -13.80 25.78 -24.44
N VAL A 64 -12.74 24.97 -24.49
CA VAL A 64 -11.56 25.15 -23.64
C VAL A 64 -10.74 26.35 -24.12
N PRO A 65 -10.39 27.31 -23.24
CA PRO A 65 -9.63 28.52 -23.61
C PRO A 65 -8.15 28.22 -23.89
N PRO A 66 -7.42 29.13 -24.58
CA PRO A 66 -6.02 28.92 -24.95
C PRO A 66 -5.07 28.78 -23.75
N GLY A 67 -5.41 29.37 -22.59
CA GLY A 67 -4.58 29.32 -21.38
C GLY A 67 -4.30 27.90 -20.88
N ALA A 68 -5.15 26.92 -21.19
CA ALA A 68 -4.91 25.51 -20.87
C ALA A 68 -3.65 24.96 -21.56
N VAL A 69 -3.31 25.47 -22.76
CA VAL A 69 -2.08 25.06 -23.45
C VAL A 69 -0.84 25.59 -22.73
N ASP A 70 -0.91 26.82 -22.21
CA ASP A 70 0.19 27.44 -21.48
C ASP A 70 0.36 26.81 -20.08
N GLU A 71 -0.75 26.46 -19.42
CA GLU A 71 -0.78 25.75 -18.14
C GLU A 71 -0.09 24.38 -18.24
N VAL A 72 -0.49 23.52 -19.19
CA VAL A 72 0.12 22.19 -19.32
C VAL A 72 1.61 22.25 -19.70
N LEU A 73 2.05 23.30 -20.39
CA LEU A 73 3.47 23.51 -20.68
C LEU A 73 4.27 23.90 -19.44
N ARG A 74 3.72 24.74 -18.55
CA ARG A 74 4.34 25.01 -17.24
C ARG A 74 4.46 23.73 -16.42
N ALA A 75 3.40 22.91 -16.40
CA ALA A 75 3.44 21.61 -15.74
C ALA A 75 4.49 20.69 -16.36
N LYS A 76 4.60 20.65 -17.70
CA LYS A 76 5.62 19.86 -18.40
C LYS A 76 7.03 20.25 -17.97
N ALA A 77 7.32 21.54 -17.85
CA ALA A 77 8.60 22.04 -17.37
C ALA A 77 8.83 21.69 -15.88
N HIS A 78 7.85 21.93 -15.03
CA HIS A 78 7.94 21.69 -13.59
C HIS A 78 8.16 20.21 -13.24
N TYR A 79 7.42 19.31 -13.88
CA TYR A 79 7.49 17.86 -13.64
C TYR A 79 8.53 17.15 -14.52
N GLY A 80 9.26 17.88 -15.37
CA GLY A 80 10.23 17.30 -16.30
C GLY A 80 9.61 16.24 -17.22
N ALA A 81 8.40 16.48 -17.72
CA ALA A 81 7.71 15.55 -18.61
C ALA A 81 8.23 15.69 -20.05
N ASP A 82 8.20 14.62 -20.83
CA ASP A 82 8.59 14.59 -22.25
C ASP A 82 7.46 15.09 -23.15
N ARG A 83 6.22 14.78 -22.79
CA ARG A 83 5.02 15.05 -23.57
C ARG A 83 3.96 15.75 -22.72
N ALA A 84 3.12 16.54 -23.37
CA ALA A 84 2.05 17.31 -22.73
C ALA A 84 0.75 17.18 -23.53
N ALA A 85 -0.37 16.97 -22.86
CA ALA A 85 -1.68 16.89 -23.48
C ALA A 85 -2.74 17.66 -22.69
N VAL A 86 -3.59 18.41 -23.38
CA VAL A 86 -4.81 18.97 -22.79
C VAL A 86 -5.97 18.06 -23.15
N VAL A 87 -6.72 17.63 -22.14
CA VAL A 87 -7.81 16.66 -22.23
C VAL A 87 -9.11 17.31 -21.78
N THR A 88 -10.22 17.11 -22.51
CA THR A 88 -11.51 17.72 -22.15
C THR A 88 -12.71 16.87 -22.56
N ASN A 89 -13.80 16.93 -21.79
CA ASN A 89 -15.09 16.35 -22.15
C ASN A 89 -15.85 17.16 -23.25
N SER A 90 -15.32 18.31 -23.65
CA SER A 90 -15.94 19.27 -24.58
C SER A 90 -15.09 19.44 -25.86
N ARG A 91 -15.05 20.64 -26.44
CA ARG A 91 -14.32 20.98 -27.67
C ARG A 91 -13.24 22.03 -27.44
N PHE A 92 -12.26 22.07 -28.34
CA PHE A 92 -11.28 23.16 -28.43
C PHE A 92 -11.70 24.21 -29.45
N GLY A 93 -11.70 25.48 -29.05
CA GLY A 93 -12.02 26.60 -29.94
C GLY A 93 -10.88 26.93 -30.92
N PRO A 94 -11.15 27.75 -31.96
CA PRO A 94 -10.15 28.15 -32.95
C PRO A 94 -8.92 28.86 -32.34
N THR A 95 -9.13 29.69 -31.33
CA THR A 95 -8.04 30.42 -30.63
C THR A 95 -7.09 29.48 -29.90
N THR A 96 -7.61 28.42 -29.27
CA THR A 96 -6.81 27.39 -28.60
C THR A 96 -5.99 26.57 -29.59
N ARG A 97 -6.58 26.19 -30.73
CA ARG A 97 -5.86 25.50 -31.82
C ARG A 97 -4.74 26.36 -32.40
N LYS A 98 -5.02 27.65 -32.65
CA LYS A 98 -4.03 28.63 -33.12
C LYS A 98 -2.88 28.81 -32.12
N ARG A 99 -3.17 28.86 -30.81
CA ARG A 99 -2.14 28.94 -29.76
C ARG A 99 -1.23 27.71 -29.77
N ARG A 100 -1.80 26.50 -29.85
CA ARG A 100 -1.04 25.24 -29.98
C ARG A 100 -0.13 25.24 -31.23
N GLU A 101 -0.63 25.70 -32.37
CA GLU A 101 0.13 25.77 -33.62
C GLU A 101 1.30 26.75 -33.54
N SER A 102 1.07 27.93 -32.96
CA SER A 102 2.12 28.92 -32.73
C SER A 102 3.24 28.37 -31.83
N LEU A 103 2.90 27.60 -30.79
CA LEU A 103 3.88 26.97 -29.90
C LEU A 103 4.62 25.80 -30.59
N ALA A 104 3.93 25.04 -31.43
CA ALA A 104 4.53 23.96 -32.20
C ALA A 104 5.59 24.48 -33.18
N ALA A 105 5.39 25.67 -33.76
CA ALA A 105 6.39 26.35 -34.59
C ALA A 105 7.67 26.71 -33.82
N ALA A 106 7.57 26.90 -32.49
CA ALA A 106 8.68 27.13 -31.58
C ALA A 106 9.25 25.83 -30.96
N GLY A 107 8.88 24.65 -31.50
CA GLY A 107 9.34 23.34 -31.02
C GLY A 107 8.61 22.83 -29.76
N MET A 108 7.67 23.58 -29.20
CA MET A 108 6.89 23.18 -28.03
C MET A 108 5.60 22.47 -28.46
N ARG A 109 5.60 21.14 -28.43
CA ARG A 109 4.45 20.32 -28.84
C ARG A 109 3.51 20.02 -27.68
N VAL A 110 2.22 20.27 -27.91
CA VAL A 110 1.11 19.93 -27.00
C VAL A 110 0.03 19.21 -27.80
N GLU A 111 -0.45 18.09 -27.27
CA GLU A 111 -1.56 17.32 -27.82
C GLU A 111 -2.90 17.82 -27.26
N LEU A 112 -3.96 17.77 -28.07
CA LEU A 112 -5.30 18.19 -27.69
C LEU A 112 -6.24 17.02 -27.88
N TRP A 113 -6.87 16.54 -26.81
CA TRP A 113 -7.83 15.43 -26.84
C TRP A 113 -9.22 15.93 -26.40
N SER A 114 -10.10 16.06 -27.37
CA SER A 114 -11.46 16.57 -27.20
C SER A 114 -12.42 15.47 -26.77
N GLY A 115 -13.61 15.84 -26.32
CA GLY A 115 -14.61 14.88 -25.86
C GLY A 115 -14.99 13.87 -26.94
N HIS A 116 -15.00 14.26 -28.21
CA HIS A 116 -15.26 13.33 -29.31
C HIS A 116 -14.09 12.35 -29.50
N GLU A 117 -12.86 12.87 -29.59
CA GLU A 117 -11.65 12.04 -29.74
C GLU A 117 -11.50 11.07 -28.56
N LEU A 118 -11.80 11.49 -27.33
CA LEU A 118 -11.77 10.61 -26.17
C LEU A 118 -12.80 9.49 -26.26
N MET A 119 -14.01 9.78 -26.75
CA MET A 119 -15.05 8.78 -26.92
C MET A 119 -14.72 7.79 -28.03
N ASP A 120 -14.14 8.27 -29.13
CA ASP A 120 -13.70 7.41 -30.24
C ASP A 120 -12.56 6.49 -29.77
N MET A 121 -11.55 7.06 -29.10
CA MET A 121 -10.44 6.31 -28.50
C MET A 121 -10.93 5.27 -27.49
N TYR A 122 -11.96 5.59 -26.70
CA TYR A 122 -12.52 4.67 -25.71
C TYR A 122 -13.41 3.59 -26.32
N ALA A 123 -14.13 3.88 -27.40
CA ALA A 123 -15.00 2.93 -28.08
C ALA A 123 -14.22 1.89 -28.90
N ASP A 124 -13.05 2.27 -29.42
CA ASP A 124 -12.18 1.39 -30.18
C ASP A 124 -11.39 0.44 -29.25
N ASP A 125 -11.71 -0.86 -29.29
CA ASP A 125 -11.01 -1.88 -28.50
C ASP A 125 -9.55 -2.12 -28.95
N GLY A 126 -9.19 -1.70 -30.17
CA GLY A 126 -7.80 -1.70 -30.65
C GLY A 126 -6.96 -0.56 -30.07
N PHE A 127 -7.59 0.51 -29.59
CA PHE A 127 -6.91 1.68 -29.02
C PHE A 127 -7.03 1.74 -27.49
N ALA A 128 -8.20 1.45 -26.93
CA ALA A 128 -8.45 1.33 -25.50
C ALA A 128 -8.84 -0.11 -25.15
N ALA A 129 -7.94 -0.86 -24.51
CA ALA A 129 -8.18 -2.25 -24.17
C ALA A 129 -9.44 -2.40 -23.29
N ARG A 130 -10.36 -3.29 -23.67
CA ARG A 130 -11.61 -3.51 -22.92
C ARG A 130 -11.36 -3.90 -21.47
N ARG A 131 -10.35 -4.73 -21.22
CA ARG A 131 -9.78 -5.00 -19.91
C ARG A 131 -8.31 -4.61 -19.92
N LEU A 132 -7.81 -4.11 -18.81
CA LEU A 132 -6.37 -3.94 -18.63
C LEU A 132 -5.69 -5.32 -18.73
N PRO A 133 -4.41 -5.40 -19.17
CA PRO A 133 -3.71 -6.66 -19.30
C PRO A 133 -3.83 -7.50 -18.03
N HIS A 134 -4.43 -8.69 -18.16
CA HIS A 134 -4.71 -9.55 -17.02
C HIS A 134 -3.40 -10.13 -16.49
N HIS A 135 -3.12 -9.96 -15.20
CA HIS A 135 -2.08 -10.75 -14.56
C HIS A 135 -2.62 -12.17 -14.36
N THR A 136 -1.96 -13.18 -14.94
CA THR A 136 -2.31 -14.58 -14.67
C THR A 136 -2.23 -14.80 -13.16
N LEU A 137 -3.33 -15.30 -12.58
CA LEU A 137 -3.36 -15.61 -11.15
C LEU A 137 -2.33 -16.68 -10.82
N ARG A 138 -1.65 -16.50 -9.70
CA ARG A 138 -0.77 -17.55 -9.15
C ARG A 138 -1.64 -18.72 -8.68
N ALA A 139 -1.06 -19.92 -8.60
CA ALA A 139 -1.82 -21.12 -8.22
C ALA A 139 -2.60 -20.97 -6.90
N TYR A 140 -1.98 -20.38 -5.86
CA TYR A 140 -2.68 -20.11 -4.60
C TYR A 140 -3.78 -19.05 -4.71
N GLN A 141 -3.64 -18.08 -5.62
CA GLN A 141 -4.65 -17.03 -5.82
C GLN A 141 -5.88 -17.62 -6.52
N GLU A 142 -5.68 -18.54 -7.47
CA GLU A 142 -6.78 -19.30 -8.06
C GLU A 142 -7.45 -20.20 -7.01
N GLN A 143 -6.68 -20.92 -6.19
CA GLN A 143 -7.24 -21.73 -5.09
C GLN A 143 -8.06 -20.88 -4.11
N ALA A 144 -7.49 -19.76 -3.65
CA ALA A 144 -8.16 -18.82 -2.75
C ALA A 144 -9.45 -18.26 -3.37
N LEU A 145 -9.42 -17.90 -4.65
CA LEU A 145 -10.57 -17.41 -5.38
C LEU A 145 -11.69 -18.46 -5.46
N GLN A 146 -11.36 -19.70 -5.80
CA GLN A 146 -12.36 -20.78 -5.87
C GLN A 146 -12.96 -21.07 -4.49
N ALA A 147 -12.15 -21.08 -3.43
CA ALA A 147 -12.63 -21.28 -2.07
C ALA A 147 -13.61 -20.16 -1.64
N VAL A 148 -13.25 -18.89 -1.87
CA VAL A 148 -14.12 -17.75 -1.56
C VAL A 148 -15.43 -17.81 -2.35
N LEU A 149 -15.39 -18.17 -3.64
CA LEU A 149 -16.60 -18.31 -4.45
C LEU A 149 -17.50 -19.45 -3.97
N SER A 150 -16.91 -20.59 -3.57
CA SER A 150 -17.65 -21.73 -3.02
C SER A 150 -18.38 -21.35 -1.73
N ASP A 151 -17.72 -20.65 -0.82
CA ASP A 151 -18.32 -20.21 0.43
C ASP A 151 -19.39 -19.13 0.21
N LEU A 152 -19.17 -18.22 -0.73
CA LEU A 152 -20.19 -17.25 -1.14
C LEU A 152 -21.42 -17.90 -1.80
N ASP A 153 -21.23 -18.97 -2.56
CA ASP A 153 -22.34 -19.68 -3.22
C ASP A 153 -23.10 -20.60 -2.25
N SER A 154 -22.50 -21.01 -1.11
CA SER A 154 -23.12 -21.91 -0.13
C SER A 154 -23.64 -21.22 1.13
N ALA A 155 -22.98 -20.17 1.60
CA ALA A 155 -23.27 -19.50 2.88
C ALA A 155 -23.46 -17.98 2.76
N ASP A 156 -23.36 -17.40 1.55
CA ASP A 156 -23.38 -15.94 1.28
C ASP A 156 -22.34 -15.14 2.09
N ARG A 157 -21.36 -15.83 2.69
CA ARG A 157 -20.32 -15.33 3.60
C ARG A 157 -19.00 -16.01 3.30
N ALA A 158 -17.92 -15.23 3.26
CA ALA A 158 -16.57 -15.77 3.06
C ALA A 158 -15.52 -14.87 3.72
N LEU A 159 -14.39 -15.45 4.12
CA LEU A 159 -13.27 -14.74 4.72
C LEU A 159 -11.96 -15.16 4.08
N LEU A 160 -11.23 -14.20 3.51
CA LEU A 160 -9.92 -14.42 2.93
C LEU A 160 -8.82 -13.82 3.81
N VAL A 161 -7.91 -14.67 4.27
CA VAL A 161 -6.74 -14.25 5.04
C VAL A 161 -5.48 -14.43 4.19
N LEU A 162 -4.91 -13.34 3.70
CA LEU A 162 -3.64 -13.39 2.94
C LEU A 162 -2.68 -12.34 3.48
N ALA A 163 -1.45 -12.76 3.75
CA ALA A 163 -0.37 -11.87 4.13
C ALA A 163 -0.17 -10.71 3.15
N THR A 164 0.41 -9.62 3.66
CA THR A 164 0.73 -8.44 2.86
C THR A 164 1.74 -8.80 1.78
N GLY A 165 1.46 -8.43 0.53
CA GLY A 165 2.29 -8.80 -0.63
C GLY A 165 1.77 -10.01 -1.43
N LEU A 166 0.82 -10.79 -0.89
CA LEU A 166 0.19 -11.93 -1.58
C LEU A 166 -1.05 -11.55 -2.44
N GLY A 167 -1.33 -10.26 -2.58
CA GLY A 167 -2.37 -9.79 -3.50
C GLY A 167 -3.80 -10.01 -3.02
N LYS A 168 -4.14 -9.64 -1.77
CA LYS A 168 -5.54 -9.59 -1.28
C LYS A 168 -6.49 -8.91 -2.25
N THR A 169 -6.13 -7.71 -2.69
CA THR A 169 -6.93 -6.93 -3.65
C THR A 169 -7.04 -7.61 -5.00
N VAL A 170 -6.04 -8.40 -5.41
CA VAL A 170 -6.08 -9.18 -6.67
C VAL A 170 -7.17 -10.25 -6.59
N VAL A 171 -7.19 -11.03 -5.51
CA VAL A 171 -8.20 -12.08 -5.31
C VAL A 171 -9.59 -11.45 -5.11
N GLY A 172 -9.71 -10.43 -4.26
CA GLY A 172 -10.98 -9.73 -4.04
C GLY A 172 -11.55 -9.06 -5.30
N GLY A 173 -10.68 -8.45 -6.11
CA GLY A 173 -11.06 -7.87 -7.40
C GLY A 173 -11.55 -8.92 -8.39
N GLU A 174 -10.94 -10.11 -8.41
CA GLU A 174 -11.39 -11.20 -9.27
C GLU A 174 -12.72 -11.81 -8.80
N VAL A 175 -12.97 -11.90 -7.49
CA VAL A 175 -14.29 -12.28 -6.95
C VAL A 175 -15.37 -11.31 -7.48
N ILE A 176 -15.11 -10.01 -7.42
CA ILE A 176 -16.02 -8.97 -7.93
C ILE A 176 -16.19 -9.10 -9.45
N ALA A 177 -15.10 -9.29 -10.19
CA ALA A 177 -15.13 -9.43 -11.65
C ALA A 177 -15.96 -10.65 -12.09
N ARG A 178 -15.81 -11.79 -11.41
CA ARG A 178 -16.61 -13.00 -11.66
C ARG A 178 -18.07 -12.80 -11.29
N HIS A 179 -18.37 -12.17 -10.16
CA HIS A 179 -19.74 -11.83 -9.78
C HIS A 179 -20.43 -10.96 -10.84
N LEU A 180 -19.80 -9.87 -11.27
CA LEU A 180 -20.34 -8.97 -12.30
C LEU A 180 -20.40 -9.61 -13.69
N SER A 181 -19.54 -10.59 -13.98
CA SER A 181 -19.65 -11.35 -15.24
C SER A 181 -20.90 -12.23 -15.30
N ARG A 182 -21.33 -12.77 -14.15
CA ARG A 182 -22.56 -13.56 -14.00
C ARG A 182 -23.79 -12.66 -13.94
N ASN A 183 -23.69 -11.53 -13.21
CA ASN A 183 -24.78 -10.58 -12.99
C ASN A 183 -24.35 -9.14 -13.32
N PRO A 184 -24.34 -8.72 -14.60
CA PRO A 184 -23.81 -7.42 -15.01
C PRO A 184 -24.55 -6.19 -14.45
N SER A 185 -25.80 -6.37 -14.01
CA SER A 185 -26.64 -5.30 -13.44
C SER A 185 -26.46 -5.12 -11.92
N ASP A 186 -25.77 -6.04 -11.26
CA ASP A 186 -25.65 -6.03 -9.80
C ASP A 186 -24.81 -4.85 -9.33
N LYS A 187 -25.20 -4.31 -8.17
CA LYS A 187 -24.44 -3.26 -7.49
C LYS A 187 -23.51 -3.93 -6.50
N VAL A 188 -22.24 -3.53 -6.52
CA VAL A 188 -21.21 -4.02 -5.61
C VAL A 188 -20.76 -2.89 -4.70
N LEU A 189 -20.69 -3.15 -3.41
CA LEU A 189 -20.13 -2.25 -2.41
C LEU A 189 -18.77 -2.77 -1.95
N VAL A 190 -17.77 -1.91 -1.94
CA VAL A 190 -16.45 -2.21 -1.40
C VAL A 190 -16.15 -1.21 -0.30
N VAL A 191 -15.85 -1.70 0.90
CA VAL A 191 -15.72 -0.86 2.10
C VAL A 191 -14.31 -0.92 2.65
N ALA A 192 -13.77 0.23 3.02
CA ALA A 192 -12.49 0.35 3.72
C ALA A 192 -12.57 1.43 4.82
N PRO A 193 -11.70 1.42 5.84
CA PRO A 193 -11.82 2.29 7.01
C PRO A 193 -11.49 3.76 6.71
N THR A 194 -10.54 4.05 5.82
CA THR A 194 -10.06 5.41 5.53
C THR A 194 -10.38 5.85 4.11
N LYS A 195 -10.49 7.17 3.88
CA LYS A 195 -10.71 7.75 2.54
C LYS A 195 -9.56 7.40 1.58
N ASP A 196 -8.32 7.40 2.06
CA ASP A 196 -7.14 7.10 1.24
C ASP A 196 -7.13 5.62 0.80
N LEU A 197 -7.52 4.69 1.68
CA LEU A 197 -7.69 3.29 1.30
C LEU A 197 -8.82 3.10 0.27
N VAL A 198 -9.94 3.80 0.45
CA VAL A 198 -11.05 3.77 -0.52
C VAL A 198 -10.61 4.26 -1.91
N ASP A 199 -9.86 5.37 -1.98
CA ASP A 199 -9.25 5.88 -3.21
C ASP A 199 -8.32 4.84 -3.85
N GLN A 200 -7.46 4.19 -3.04
CA GLN A 200 -6.49 3.21 -3.51
C GLN A 200 -7.16 1.93 -4.02
N LEU A 201 -8.16 1.46 -3.29
CA LEU A 201 -8.88 0.23 -3.58
C LEU A 201 -9.67 0.34 -4.88
N GLU A 202 -10.34 1.47 -5.12
CA GLU A 202 -11.02 1.72 -6.39
C GLU A 202 -10.07 1.63 -7.58
N ARG A 203 -8.90 2.29 -7.50
CA ARG A 203 -7.88 2.25 -8.56
C ARG A 203 -7.35 0.84 -8.79
N ALA A 204 -7.11 0.09 -7.72
CA ALA A 204 -6.65 -1.29 -7.83
C ALA A 204 -7.69 -2.18 -8.53
N LEU A 205 -8.98 -1.95 -8.28
CA LEU A 205 -10.07 -2.69 -8.92
C LEU A 205 -10.17 -2.46 -10.43
N TRP A 206 -9.70 -1.33 -10.96
CA TRP A 206 -9.72 -1.07 -12.41
C TRP A 206 -8.99 -2.13 -13.24
N GLN A 207 -8.00 -2.81 -12.66
CA GLN A 207 -7.27 -3.90 -13.34
C GLN A 207 -8.12 -5.17 -13.53
N HIS A 208 -9.15 -5.34 -12.69
CA HIS A 208 -10.02 -6.51 -12.70
C HIS A 208 -11.31 -6.27 -13.49
N LEU A 209 -11.68 -4.99 -13.63
CA LEU A 209 -12.96 -4.59 -14.17
C LEU A 209 -12.84 -4.20 -15.65
N PRO A 210 -13.77 -4.64 -16.50
CA PRO A 210 -13.94 -4.07 -17.84
C PRO A 210 -14.10 -2.55 -17.81
N LYS A 211 -13.65 -1.86 -18.87
CA LYS A 211 -13.73 -0.39 -18.98
C LYS A 211 -15.17 0.12 -18.81
N ASP A 212 -16.16 -0.64 -19.29
CA ASP A 212 -17.60 -0.37 -19.25
C ASP A 212 -18.23 -0.55 -17.86
N VAL A 213 -17.57 -1.24 -16.93
CA VAL A 213 -18.05 -1.32 -15.55
C VAL A 213 -17.75 -0.01 -14.83
N ARG A 214 -18.81 0.67 -14.41
CA ARG A 214 -18.72 1.92 -13.64
C ARG A 214 -18.07 1.66 -12.27
N THR A 215 -17.16 2.56 -11.89
CA THR A 215 -16.64 2.66 -10.51
C THR A 215 -16.93 4.07 -9.98
N GLN A 216 -17.23 4.18 -8.69
CA GLN A 216 -17.32 5.47 -8.02
C GLN A 216 -16.86 5.40 -6.57
N LEU A 217 -16.52 6.58 -6.04
CA LEU A 217 -16.28 6.77 -4.62
C LEU A 217 -17.52 7.28 -3.90
N LEU A 218 -17.74 6.74 -2.70
CA LEU A 218 -18.75 7.20 -1.77
C LEU A 218 -18.09 7.52 -0.43
N THR A 219 -17.75 8.78 -0.24
CA THR A 219 -17.05 9.27 0.97
C THR A 219 -17.71 10.55 1.48
N GLY A 220 -17.20 11.13 2.57
CA GLY A 220 -17.67 12.43 3.05
C GLY A 220 -17.62 13.54 1.97
N ASP A 221 -16.65 13.45 1.05
CA ASP A 221 -16.37 14.48 0.04
C ASP A 221 -16.95 14.12 -1.34
N HIS A 222 -17.29 12.85 -1.57
CA HIS A 222 -17.82 12.36 -2.84
C HIS A 222 -19.16 11.66 -2.62
N ARG A 223 -20.23 12.23 -3.20
CA ARG A 223 -21.60 11.72 -3.07
C ARG A 223 -22.22 11.59 -4.47
N PRO A 224 -21.97 10.47 -5.16
CA PRO A 224 -22.52 10.25 -6.49
C PRO A 224 -24.02 9.98 -6.43
N ASP A 225 -24.78 10.54 -7.37
CA ASP A 225 -26.24 10.36 -7.45
C ASP A 225 -26.66 8.95 -7.91
N ASP A 226 -25.72 8.18 -8.46
CA ASP A 226 -25.95 6.84 -9.01
C ASP A 226 -24.87 5.88 -8.51
N LEU A 227 -25.34 4.78 -7.91
CA LEU A 227 -24.53 3.75 -7.26
C LEU A 227 -24.46 2.44 -8.06
N ARG A 228 -24.76 2.46 -9.37
CA ARG A 228 -24.59 1.30 -10.26
C ARG A 228 -23.13 0.91 -10.45
N GLY A 229 -22.87 -0.38 -10.69
CA GLY A 229 -21.52 -0.93 -10.83
C GLY A 229 -20.85 -1.13 -9.47
N VAL A 230 -19.60 -0.68 -9.34
CA VAL A 230 -18.79 -0.85 -8.12
C VAL A 230 -18.67 0.47 -7.37
N THR A 231 -19.12 0.49 -6.12
CA THR A 231 -19.04 1.65 -5.23
C THR A 231 -18.01 1.38 -4.14
N CYS A 232 -16.90 2.12 -4.14
CA CYS A 232 -15.89 2.07 -3.08
C CYS A 232 -16.20 3.14 -2.03
N ALA A 233 -16.37 2.76 -0.77
CA ALA A 233 -16.94 3.64 0.24
C ALA A 233 -16.22 3.56 1.59
N THR A 234 -16.21 4.67 2.33
CA THR A 234 -15.90 4.60 3.76
C THR A 234 -17.08 3.99 4.50
N VAL A 235 -16.81 3.31 5.61
CA VAL A 235 -17.84 2.66 6.45
C VAL A 235 -18.99 3.62 6.77
N ALA A 236 -18.68 4.82 7.27
CA ALA A 236 -19.69 5.81 7.65
C ALA A 236 -20.60 6.24 6.48
N SER A 237 -20.03 6.48 5.30
CA SER A 237 -20.79 6.92 4.12
C SER A 237 -21.63 5.79 3.54
N ALA A 238 -21.11 4.56 3.53
CA ALA A 238 -21.84 3.37 3.14
C ALA A 238 -23.04 3.12 4.06
N LEU A 239 -22.85 3.22 5.38
CA LEU A 239 -23.92 3.03 6.37
C LEU A 239 -25.05 4.02 6.18
N GLY A 240 -24.73 5.30 5.94
CA GLY A 240 -25.74 6.32 5.65
C GLY A 240 -26.63 5.97 4.44
N HIS A 241 -26.03 5.48 3.36
CA HIS A 241 -26.76 5.09 2.15
C HIS A 241 -27.52 3.77 2.34
N ALA A 242 -26.95 2.81 3.07
CA ALA A 242 -27.61 1.56 3.41
C ALA A 242 -28.87 1.83 4.24
N ARG A 243 -28.81 2.70 5.25
CA ARG A 243 -30.00 3.14 6.01
C ARG A 243 -31.05 3.83 5.11
N ALA A 244 -30.62 4.54 4.07
CA ALA A 244 -31.51 5.18 3.09
C ALA A 244 -32.06 4.22 1.99
N GLY A 245 -31.77 2.92 2.08
CA GLY A 245 -32.33 1.91 1.15
C GLY A 245 -31.37 1.42 0.07
N TYR A 246 -30.08 1.82 0.08
CA TYR A 246 -29.09 1.22 -0.79
C TYR A 246 -28.89 -0.26 -0.45
N ARG A 247 -29.08 -1.15 -1.42
CA ARG A 247 -28.96 -2.61 -1.28
C ARG A 247 -28.08 -3.17 -2.41
N PRO A 248 -26.76 -3.27 -2.21
CA PRO A 248 -25.88 -3.98 -3.14
C PRO A 248 -26.13 -5.49 -3.10
N ALA A 249 -25.81 -6.21 -4.17
CA ALA A 249 -25.87 -7.67 -4.19
C ALA A 249 -24.64 -8.30 -3.49
N LEU A 250 -23.48 -7.64 -3.57
CA LEU A 250 -22.21 -8.08 -3.01
C LEU A 250 -21.54 -6.96 -2.21
N VAL A 251 -21.01 -7.30 -1.04
CA VAL A 251 -20.20 -6.42 -0.19
C VAL A 251 -18.82 -7.04 0.04
N MET A 252 -17.78 -6.32 -0.32
CA MET A 252 -16.39 -6.61 0.05
C MET A 252 -15.98 -5.69 1.19
N VAL A 253 -15.39 -6.25 2.24
CA VAL A 253 -14.76 -5.47 3.31
C VAL A 253 -13.25 -5.66 3.24
N ASP A 254 -12.51 -4.59 2.93
CA ASP A 254 -11.04 -4.57 3.00
C ASP A 254 -10.58 -4.20 4.41
N GLU A 255 -9.43 -4.74 4.81
CA GLU A 255 -8.92 -4.69 6.18
C GLU A 255 -10.01 -5.09 7.20
N ALA A 256 -10.66 -6.23 6.92
CA ALA A 256 -11.87 -6.64 7.62
C ALA A 256 -11.68 -6.85 9.13
N HIS A 257 -10.45 -6.93 9.62
CA HIS A 257 -10.13 -6.94 11.06
C HIS A 257 -10.44 -5.63 11.79
N HIS A 258 -10.84 -4.56 11.09
CA HIS A 258 -11.42 -3.37 11.71
C HIS A 258 -12.87 -3.55 12.16
N VAL A 259 -13.52 -4.69 11.89
CA VAL A 259 -14.85 -5.02 12.43
C VAL A 259 -14.74 -5.08 13.97
N ALA A 260 -15.37 -4.12 14.65
CA ALA A 260 -15.61 -4.16 16.08
C ALA A 260 -17.03 -4.72 16.34
N GLU A 261 -17.25 -5.33 17.50
CA GLU A 261 -18.58 -5.77 17.96
C GLU A 261 -19.58 -4.60 17.95
N ASP A 262 -19.17 -3.45 18.48
CA ASP A 262 -19.89 -2.19 18.44
C ASP A 262 -19.18 -1.21 17.51
N GLY A 263 -19.77 -0.96 16.34
CA GLY A 263 -19.22 0.01 15.40
C GLY A 263 -20.04 0.14 14.13
N GLN A 264 -19.80 1.24 13.40
CA GLN A 264 -20.51 1.53 12.14
C GLN A 264 -20.38 0.40 11.10
N LEU A 265 -19.32 -0.41 11.16
CA LEU A 265 -19.10 -1.51 10.23
C LEU A 265 -19.99 -2.72 10.55
N ALA A 266 -20.10 -3.12 11.82
CA ALA A 266 -21.02 -4.18 12.22
C ALA A 266 -22.46 -3.82 11.82
N GLU A 267 -22.88 -2.59 12.16
CA GLU A 267 -24.21 -2.10 11.80
C GLU A 267 -24.44 -2.07 10.28
N LEU A 268 -23.47 -1.62 9.50
CA LEU A 268 -23.56 -1.63 8.04
C LEU A 268 -23.80 -3.05 7.51
N LEU A 269 -23.05 -4.01 8.03
CA LEU A 269 -23.17 -5.39 7.59
C LEU A 269 -24.52 -5.98 8.02
N ASP A 270 -25.06 -5.62 9.18
CA ASP A 270 -26.39 -6.06 9.64
C ASP A 270 -27.52 -5.49 8.78
N VAL A 271 -27.46 -4.19 8.46
CA VAL A 271 -28.41 -3.54 7.54
C VAL A 271 -28.36 -4.18 6.14
N LEU A 272 -27.18 -4.67 5.74
CA LEU A 272 -26.94 -5.35 4.46
C LEU A 272 -26.91 -6.88 4.60
N SER A 273 -27.55 -7.45 5.62
CA SER A 273 -27.51 -8.89 5.92
C SER A 273 -27.92 -9.78 4.73
N ALA A 274 -28.87 -9.33 3.91
CA ALA A 274 -29.34 -10.01 2.71
C ALA A 274 -28.35 -9.97 1.51
N SER A 275 -27.35 -9.09 1.55
CA SER A 275 -26.29 -9.07 0.55
C SER A 275 -25.30 -10.21 0.82
N ARG A 276 -24.67 -10.74 -0.24
CA ARG A 276 -23.46 -11.56 -0.11
C ARG A 276 -22.33 -10.72 0.46
N GLN A 277 -21.55 -11.25 1.39
CA GLN A 277 -20.50 -10.47 2.08
C GLN A 277 -19.21 -11.28 2.18
N PHE A 278 -18.08 -10.67 1.85
CA PHE A 278 -16.78 -11.26 2.12
C PHE A 278 -15.79 -10.26 2.68
N GLY A 279 -14.97 -10.74 3.61
CA GLY A 279 -13.89 -9.97 4.22
C GLY A 279 -12.55 -10.38 3.62
N VAL A 280 -11.66 -9.41 3.39
CA VAL A 280 -10.25 -9.67 3.11
C VAL A 280 -9.40 -9.02 4.20
N THR A 281 -8.41 -9.75 4.73
CA THR A 281 -7.53 -9.21 5.77
C THR A 281 -6.13 -9.84 5.73
N ALA A 282 -5.11 -9.07 6.13
CA ALA A 282 -3.77 -9.61 6.37
C ALA A 282 -3.68 -10.30 7.73
N THR A 283 -4.44 -9.80 8.70
CA THR A 283 -4.34 -10.15 10.10
C THR A 283 -5.76 -10.40 10.59
N PRO A 284 -6.17 -11.62 10.93
CA PRO A 284 -7.53 -11.87 11.38
C PRO A 284 -7.82 -11.32 12.79
N TRP A 285 -6.78 -10.98 13.56
CA TRP A 285 -6.90 -10.70 14.99
C TRP A 285 -6.87 -9.21 15.39
N ARG A 286 -7.68 -8.88 16.40
CA ARG A 286 -7.68 -7.66 17.21
C ARG A 286 -7.47 -8.08 18.67
N GLY A 287 -6.61 -7.37 19.42
CA GLY A 287 -6.29 -7.73 20.82
C GLY A 287 -7.40 -7.52 21.84
N ASP A 288 -8.56 -7.12 21.35
CA ASP A 288 -9.76 -6.77 22.05
C ASP A 288 -10.94 -7.56 21.45
N ARG A 289 -11.16 -8.75 22.03
CA ARG A 289 -12.42 -9.49 22.26
C ARG A 289 -13.43 -9.76 21.11
N PHE A 290 -13.26 -9.27 19.88
CA PHE A 290 -14.17 -9.62 18.78
C PHE A 290 -13.47 -10.36 17.65
N ASP A 291 -14.02 -11.52 17.32
CA ASP A 291 -13.53 -12.36 16.23
C ASP A 291 -14.32 -12.09 14.94
N ILE A 292 -13.59 -11.70 13.89
CA ILE A 292 -14.14 -11.49 12.56
C ILE A 292 -14.88 -12.73 12.01
N ARG A 293 -14.52 -13.93 12.47
CA ARG A 293 -15.15 -15.20 12.11
C ARG A 293 -16.63 -15.25 12.48
N HIS A 294 -17.06 -14.55 13.52
CA HIS A 294 -18.49 -14.46 13.87
C HIS A 294 -19.32 -13.83 12.74
N ARG A 295 -18.69 -13.00 11.91
CA ARG A 295 -19.38 -12.30 10.82
C ARG A 295 -19.28 -13.02 9.48
N PHE A 296 -18.10 -13.52 9.16
CA PHE A 296 -17.79 -14.07 7.83
C PHE A 296 -17.64 -15.59 7.80
N GLY A 297 -17.74 -16.26 8.94
CA GLY A 297 -17.43 -17.68 9.08
C GLY A 297 -15.94 -17.96 9.23
N GLU A 298 -15.58 -19.24 9.23
CA GLU A 298 -14.18 -19.65 9.18
C GLU A 298 -13.51 -19.15 7.88
N PRO A 299 -12.20 -18.86 7.91
CA PRO A 299 -11.47 -18.45 6.72
C PRO A 299 -11.61 -19.47 5.57
N SER A 300 -12.15 -19.02 4.44
CA SER A 300 -12.23 -19.76 3.19
C SER A 300 -10.84 -20.20 2.71
N PHE A 301 -9.83 -19.34 2.93
CA PHE A 301 -8.45 -19.62 2.60
C PHE A 301 -7.50 -18.78 3.47
N ILE A 302 -6.40 -19.39 3.90
CA ILE A 302 -5.35 -18.76 4.69
C ILE A 302 -4.00 -18.97 4.01
N LEU A 303 -3.24 -17.90 3.83
CA LEU A 303 -1.82 -17.98 3.46
C LEU A 303 -1.03 -16.85 4.13
N GLY A 304 -0.21 -17.24 5.11
CA GLY A 304 0.63 -16.31 5.87
C GLY A 304 1.96 -15.98 5.18
N ILE A 305 2.77 -15.16 5.83
CA ILE A 305 4.08 -14.75 5.30
C ILE A 305 5.02 -15.96 5.14
N GLU A 306 5.06 -16.85 6.13
CA GLU A 306 5.95 -18.02 6.13
C GLU A 306 5.66 -18.95 4.94
N ASP A 307 4.40 -19.36 4.79
CA ASP A 307 3.98 -20.19 3.67
C ASP A 307 4.17 -19.46 2.34
N GLY A 308 3.91 -18.15 2.30
CA GLY A 308 4.18 -17.30 1.14
C GLY A 308 5.65 -17.30 0.71
N MET A 309 6.59 -17.26 1.67
CA MET A 309 8.02 -17.38 1.40
C MET A 309 8.40 -18.81 1.00
N ARG A 310 7.91 -19.82 1.73
CA ARG A 310 8.20 -21.25 1.47
C ARG A 310 7.77 -21.68 0.07
N LEU A 311 6.64 -21.17 -0.40
CA LEU A 311 6.10 -21.45 -1.73
C LEU A 311 6.71 -20.55 -2.83
N GLY A 312 7.63 -19.65 -2.49
CA GLY A 312 8.30 -18.75 -3.43
C GLY A 312 7.42 -17.62 -3.96
N TYR A 313 6.32 -17.29 -3.28
CA TYR A 313 5.42 -16.20 -3.65
C TYR A 313 5.81 -14.84 -3.04
N LEU A 314 6.66 -14.85 -2.02
CA LEU A 314 7.29 -13.69 -1.41
C LEU A 314 8.81 -13.82 -1.52
N SER A 315 9.50 -12.68 -1.63
CA SER A 315 10.97 -12.65 -1.58
C SER A 315 11.48 -13.16 -0.24
N GLU A 316 12.64 -13.80 -0.27
CA GLU A 316 13.37 -14.15 0.94
C GLU A 316 13.73 -12.89 1.75
N VAL A 317 13.81 -13.00 3.07
CA VAL A 317 14.24 -11.91 3.95
C VAL A 317 15.64 -12.20 4.47
N ARG A 318 16.53 -11.22 4.33
CA ARG A 318 17.80 -11.19 5.05
C ARG A 318 17.72 -10.12 6.12
N TYR A 319 17.58 -10.58 7.35
CA TYR A 319 17.43 -9.70 8.50
C TYR A 319 18.79 -9.47 9.17
N ARG A 320 19.16 -8.22 9.38
CA ARG A 320 20.34 -7.82 10.16
C ARG A 320 19.91 -6.88 11.28
N LEU A 321 20.10 -7.33 12.51
CA LEU A 321 19.88 -6.55 13.72
C LEU A 321 21.21 -6.00 14.22
N TYR A 322 21.28 -4.67 14.35
CA TYR A 322 22.42 -3.97 14.94
C TYR A 322 22.06 -3.62 16.39
N ALA A 323 22.28 -4.58 17.29
CA ALA A 323 21.98 -4.48 18.73
C ALA A 323 23.16 -3.96 19.57
N ASP A 324 24.27 -3.63 18.92
CA ASP A 324 25.54 -3.17 19.51
C ASP A 324 25.42 -1.85 20.30
N THR A 325 24.22 -1.26 20.30
CA THR A 325 23.85 0.06 20.84
C THR A 325 23.01 -0.01 22.11
N ILE A 326 22.74 -1.19 22.66
CA ILE A 326 22.01 -1.34 23.93
C ILE A 326 23.02 -1.25 25.07
N ASP A 327 22.85 -0.27 25.97
CA ASP A 327 23.53 -0.26 27.26
C ASP A 327 22.91 -1.34 28.15
N TRP A 328 23.50 -2.54 28.11
CA TRP A 328 23.04 -3.71 28.85
C TRP A 328 23.12 -3.55 30.36
N ASP A 329 23.98 -2.66 30.85
CA ASP A 329 24.11 -2.38 32.29
C ASP A 329 22.98 -1.44 32.74
N PHE A 330 22.57 -0.50 31.88
CA PHE A 330 21.35 0.28 32.07
C PHE A 330 20.06 -0.56 31.99
N VAL A 331 19.95 -1.50 31.03
CA VAL A 331 18.79 -2.41 30.95
C VAL A 331 18.64 -3.23 32.23
N ARG A 332 19.76 -3.75 32.75
CA ARG A 332 19.78 -4.58 33.97
C ARG A 332 19.33 -3.79 35.20
N SER A 333 19.89 -2.60 35.41
CA SER A 333 19.50 -1.72 36.52
C SER A 333 18.05 -1.22 36.40
N ALA A 334 17.57 -0.94 35.20
CA ALA A 334 16.18 -0.52 34.99
C ALA A 334 15.15 -1.64 35.22
N SER A 335 15.52 -2.90 34.95
CA SER A 335 14.69 -4.07 35.24
C SER A 335 14.46 -4.24 36.75
N GLU A 336 15.45 -3.91 37.58
CA GLU A 336 15.36 -3.97 39.05
C GLU A 336 14.42 -2.90 39.64
N HIS A 337 14.22 -1.78 38.93
CA HIS A 337 13.47 -0.61 39.41
C HIS A 337 12.03 -0.51 38.86
N SER A 338 11.51 -1.55 38.20
CA SER A 338 10.12 -1.64 37.71
C SER A 338 9.64 -0.44 36.85
N TYR A 339 10.46 0.02 35.90
CA TYR A 339 10.04 1.07 34.96
C TYR A 339 8.99 0.57 33.95
N SER A 340 8.12 1.47 33.47
CA SER A 340 7.23 1.15 32.36
C SER A 340 8.02 0.95 31.06
N ILE A 341 7.55 0.05 30.19
CA ILE A 341 8.13 -0.19 28.85
C ILE A 341 8.29 1.12 28.06
N LYS A 342 7.38 2.08 28.26
CA LYS A 342 7.41 3.38 27.59
C LYS A 342 8.56 4.27 28.10
N ASP A 343 8.79 4.31 29.40
CA ASP A 343 9.83 5.13 30.03
C ASP A 343 11.22 4.55 29.81
N LEU A 344 11.33 3.23 29.82
CA LEU A 344 12.57 2.52 29.57
C LEU A 344 13.01 2.64 28.11
N ASN A 345 12.07 2.54 27.16
CA ASN A 345 12.32 2.87 25.76
C ASN A 345 12.91 4.28 25.66
N ALA A 346 12.24 5.31 26.21
CA ALA A 346 12.69 6.71 26.12
C ALA A 346 14.13 6.96 26.61
N ARG A 347 14.66 6.13 27.52
CA ARG A 347 15.97 6.30 28.18
C ARG A 347 17.08 5.39 27.64
N LEU A 348 16.74 4.28 26.97
CA LEU A 348 17.70 3.35 26.34
C LEU A 348 18.34 3.90 25.05
N PHE A 349 17.93 5.08 24.62
CA PHE A 349 18.29 5.60 23.30
C PHE A 349 19.62 6.35 23.34
N LEU A 350 20.63 5.73 22.73
CA LEU A 350 21.86 6.39 22.35
C LEU A 350 21.59 7.52 21.32
N PRO A 351 22.44 8.57 21.28
CA PRO A 351 22.35 9.61 20.26
C PRO A 351 22.45 9.04 18.84
N GLU A 352 21.73 9.70 17.94
CA GLU A 352 21.67 9.46 16.50
C GLU A 352 23.08 9.22 15.93
N ARG A 353 23.38 7.98 15.52
CA ARG A 353 24.51 7.73 14.61
C ARG A 353 23.93 7.52 13.22
N ASP A 354 23.30 8.55 12.67
CA ASP A 354 22.86 8.57 11.27
C ASP A 354 24.00 8.15 10.34
N GLU A 355 25.23 8.46 10.74
CA GLU A 355 26.47 7.98 10.14
C GLU A 355 26.61 6.45 10.14
N ALA A 356 26.32 5.76 11.24
CA ALA A 356 26.35 4.30 11.28
C ALA A 356 25.25 3.70 10.40
N VAL A 357 24.07 4.33 10.34
CA VAL A 357 23.00 3.93 9.41
C VAL A 357 23.51 4.07 7.97
N ARG A 358 24.16 5.20 7.64
CA ARG A 358 24.77 5.49 6.35
C ARG A 358 25.80 4.43 5.95
N GLU A 359 26.78 4.16 6.81
CA GLU A 359 27.85 3.19 6.57
C GLU A 359 27.31 1.78 6.32
N ARG A 360 26.41 1.31 7.18
CA ARG A 360 25.82 -0.04 7.07
C ARG A 360 24.89 -0.15 5.85
N LEU A 361 24.16 0.92 5.53
CA LEU A 361 23.37 0.98 4.30
C LEU A 361 24.28 0.93 3.06
N MET A 362 25.43 1.61 3.07
CA MET A 362 26.42 1.57 1.98
C MET A 362 26.94 0.16 1.72
N ALA A 363 27.36 -0.54 2.78
CA ALA A 363 27.84 -1.92 2.67
C ALA A 363 26.79 -2.88 2.06
N VAL A 364 25.51 -2.65 2.35
CA VAL A 364 24.40 -3.44 1.78
C VAL A 364 24.09 -3.01 0.35
N TRP A 365 24.16 -1.71 0.09
CA TRP A 365 23.87 -1.10 -1.20
C TRP A 365 24.80 -1.63 -2.30
N GLU A 366 26.11 -1.70 -2.04
CA GLU A 366 27.11 -2.13 -3.01
C GLU A 366 26.95 -3.58 -3.49
N ARG A 367 26.43 -4.46 -2.62
CA ARG A 367 26.16 -5.87 -2.95
C ARG A 367 24.76 -6.14 -3.48
N THR A 368 23.88 -5.14 -3.48
CA THR A 368 22.47 -5.30 -3.87
C THR A 368 22.29 -4.88 -5.33
N PRO A 369 21.84 -5.76 -6.23
CA PRO A 369 21.56 -5.39 -7.62
C PRO A 369 20.38 -4.39 -7.72
N GLN A 370 20.58 -3.30 -8.46
CA GLN A 370 19.59 -2.23 -8.65
C GLN A 370 18.93 -1.76 -7.33
N PRO A 371 19.74 -1.30 -6.37
CA PRO A 371 19.29 -1.06 -5.01
C PRO A 371 18.30 0.10 -4.93
N ARG A 372 17.28 -0.09 -4.11
CA ARG A 372 16.34 0.95 -3.68
C ARG A 372 16.02 0.74 -2.22
N ALA A 373 16.08 1.82 -1.44
CA ALA A 373 15.92 1.75 0.00
C ALA A 373 14.82 2.67 0.54
N ILE A 374 14.18 2.23 1.61
CA ILE A 374 13.37 3.09 2.48
C ILE A 374 13.97 3.08 3.88
N VAL A 375 14.19 4.28 4.43
CA VAL A 375 14.67 4.48 5.79
C VAL A 375 13.54 5.04 6.65
N PHE A 376 13.08 4.25 7.63
CA PHE A 376 12.07 4.66 8.58
C PHE A 376 12.70 5.42 9.75
N CYS A 377 12.45 6.73 9.78
CA CYS A 377 12.95 7.67 10.78
C CYS A 377 11.90 7.97 11.85
N ARG A 378 12.38 8.37 13.03
CA ARG A 378 11.54 8.61 14.23
C ARG A 378 10.64 9.83 14.11
N THR A 379 11.16 10.95 13.60
CA THR A 379 10.44 12.23 13.50
C THR A 379 10.65 12.84 12.13
N ILE A 380 9.78 13.79 11.75
CA ILE A 380 9.87 14.50 10.46
C ILE A 380 11.24 15.15 10.30
N GLU A 381 11.74 15.81 11.35
CA GLU A 381 13.05 16.44 11.36
C GLU A 381 14.18 15.44 11.15
N HIS A 382 14.07 14.23 11.72
CA HIS A 382 15.05 13.16 11.50
C HIS A 382 14.98 12.64 10.06
N ALA A 383 13.79 12.47 9.47
CA ALA A 383 13.68 12.10 8.06
C ALA A 383 14.33 13.15 7.13
N ASP A 384 14.12 14.44 7.40
CA ASP A 384 14.72 15.52 6.61
C ASP A 384 16.24 15.53 6.74
N ARG A 385 16.78 15.44 7.97
CA ARG A 385 18.24 15.37 8.20
C ARG A 385 18.88 14.15 7.57
N MET A 386 18.26 12.97 7.74
CA MET A 386 18.74 11.72 7.16
C MET A 386 18.74 11.78 5.63
N ALA A 387 17.72 12.37 5.00
CA ALA A 387 17.69 12.52 3.54
C ALA A 387 18.84 13.40 3.04
N ALA A 388 19.11 14.52 3.73
CA ALA A 388 20.22 15.40 3.41
C ALA A 388 21.57 14.68 3.55
N LEU A 389 21.78 13.95 4.65
CA LEU A 389 23.00 13.16 4.88
C LEU A 389 23.22 12.09 3.79
N LEU A 390 22.16 11.40 3.38
CA LEU A 390 22.24 10.37 2.35
C LEU A 390 22.47 10.96 0.95
N GLU A 391 21.92 12.13 0.65
CA GLU A 391 22.10 12.81 -0.64
C GLU A 391 23.56 13.23 -0.92
N GLU A 392 24.39 13.38 0.11
CA GLU A 392 25.83 13.67 -0.02
C GLU A 392 26.60 12.55 -0.74
N VAL A 393 26.09 11.32 -0.70
CA VAL A 393 26.71 10.17 -1.36
C VAL A 393 26.38 10.21 -2.86
N PRO A 394 27.37 10.18 -3.77
CA PRO A 394 27.13 10.36 -5.21
C PRO A 394 26.09 9.41 -5.83
N GLN A 395 26.03 8.16 -5.36
CA GLN A 395 25.08 7.14 -5.84
C GLN A 395 23.66 7.31 -5.27
N TRP A 396 23.50 8.10 -4.22
CA TRP A 396 22.23 8.34 -3.54
C TRP A 396 21.68 9.74 -3.79
N ARG A 397 22.32 10.50 -4.68
CA ARG A 397 21.89 11.83 -5.09
C ARG A 397 20.40 11.81 -5.48
N GLY A 398 19.63 12.74 -4.92
CA GLY A 398 18.18 12.77 -5.08
C GLY A 398 17.40 11.91 -4.06
N ALA A 399 18.03 11.51 -2.95
CA ALA A 399 17.33 11.00 -1.77
C ALA A 399 16.33 12.03 -1.24
N LEU A 400 15.11 11.61 -0.90
CA LEU A 400 14.05 12.54 -0.52
C LEU A 400 13.24 12.08 0.70
N PRO A 401 12.87 12.99 1.61
CA PRO A 401 11.99 12.66 2.71
C PRO A 401 10.53 12.57 2.27
N VAL A 402 9.74 11.74 2.95
CA VAL A 402 8.30 11.58 2.71
C VAL A 402 7.59 11.47 4.06
N HIS A 403 6.76 12.46 4.40
CA HIS A 403 6.11 12.55 5.71
C HIS A 403 4.82 13.40 5.66
N ALA A 404 4.05 13.40 6.75
CA ALA A 404 2.73 14.04 6.86
C ALA A 404 2.69 15.54 6.46
N ARG A 405 3.73 16.34 6.79
CA ARG A 405 3.80 17.78 6.40
C ARG A 405 3.83 18.04 4.89
N LEU A 406 4.22 17.07 4.06
CA LEU A 406 4.19 17.25 2.61
C LEU A 406 2.76 17.24 2.10
N ALA A 407 2.45 18.13 1.16
CA ALA A 407 1.19 18.08 0.43
C ALA A 407 1.02 16.70 -0.22
N ARG A 408 -0.23 16.18 -0.29
CA ARG A 408 -0.53 14.85 -0.84
C ARG A 408 0.09 14.63 -2.23
N ARG A 409 0.16 15.66 -3.07
CA ARG A 409 0.74 15.58 -4.42
C ARG A 409 2.24 15.53 -4.45
N GLU A 410 2.89 16.33 -3.63
CA GLU A 410 4.34 16.30 -3.54
C GLU A 410 4.78 14.92 -3.05
N ARG A 411 4.06 14.36 -2.07
CA ARG A 411 4.20 12.96 -1.65
C ARG A 411 4.08 11.99 -2.84
N GLN A 412 3.02 12.11 -3.65
CA GLN A 412 2.82 11.26 -4.82
C GLN A 412 3.89 11.43 -5.91
N ALA A 413 4.34 12.67 -6.17
CA ALA A 413 5.40 12.96 -7.12
C ALA A 413 6.75 12.37 -6.66
N ARG A 414 7.09 12.48 -5.36
CA ARG A 414 8.28 11.84 -4.78
C ARG A 414 8.20 10.31 -4.88
N LEU A 415 7.02 9.72 -4.62
CA LEU A 415 6.79 8.28 -4.81
C LEU A 415 6.90 7.85 -6.28
N MET A 416 6.45 8.67 -7.24
CA MET A 416 6.62 8.40 -8.68
C MET A 416 8.08 8.48 -9.13
N ARG A 417 8.84 9.46 -8.62
CA ARG A 417 10.30 9.55 -8.82
C ARG A 417 11.02 8.34 -8.25
N PHE A 418 10.60 7.87 -7.09
CA PHE A 418 11.13 6.64 -6.49
C PHE A 418 10.80 5.39 -7.32
N ARG A 419 9.55 5.24 -7.80
CA ARG A 419 9.14 4.14 -8.71
C ARG A 419 9.97 4.10 -9.99
N SER A 420 10.18 5.26 -10.61
CA SER A 420 10.97 5.38 -11.84
C SER A 420 12.48 5.26 -11.63
N GLY A 421 12.96 5.14 -10.38
CA GLY A 421 14.37 5.03 -10.05
C GLY A 421 15.14 6.35 -10.05
N GLN A 422 14.48 7.49 -10.25
CA GLN A 422 15.10 8.82 -10.18
C GLN A 422 15.45 9.23 -8.75
N THR A 423 14.77 8.63 -7.77
CA THR A 423 15.11 8.76 -6.36
C THR A 423 15.54 7.37 -5.87
N PRO A 424 16.80 7.21 -5.41
CA PRO A 424 17.33 5.92 -4.98
C PRO A 424 16.87 5.53 -3.57
N ILE A 425 16.67 6.54 -2.70
CA ILE A 425 16.31 6.35 -1.29
C ILE A 425 15.18 7.30 -0.88
N LEU A 426 14.19 6.78 -0.15
CA LEU A 426 13.23 7.61 0.57
C LEU A 426 13.44 7.49 2.07
N THR A 427 13.45 8.62 2.77
CA THR A 427 13.34 8.63 4.23
C THR A 427 11.89 8.91 4.63
N ALA A 428 11.46 8.30 5.73
CA ALA A 428 10.05 8.06 5.98
C ALA A 428 9.69 8.18 7.45
N VAL A 429 8.69 8.99 7.79
CA VAL A 429 8.12 9.03 9.14
C VAL A 429 6.68 8.62 9.06
N ASP A 430 6.37 7.51 9.73
CA ASP A 430 5.02 6.94 9.77
C ASP A 430 4.34 6.98 8.38
N ILE A 431 5.10 6.63 7.33
CA ILE A 431 4.56 6.49 5.96
C ILE A 431 3.45 5.42 5.93
N LEU A 432 3.34 4.59 6.96
CA LEU A 432 2.31 3.57 7.15
C LEU A 432 1.12 4.01 7.99
N ASN A 433 0.64 5.24 7.81
CA ASN A 433 -0.80 5.42 7.95
C ASN A 433 -1.46 4.69 6.77
N GLU A 434 -2.50 3.91 7.09
CA GLU A 434 -3.28 3.09 6.17
C GLU A 434 -3.67 3.88 4.89
N GLY A 435 -3.07 3.52 3.73
CA GLY A 435 -3.46 4.09 2.42
C GLY A 435 -2.35 4.66 1.52
N VAL A 436 -1.06 4.60 1.90
CA VAL A 436 0.04 4.99 0.99
C VAL A 436 0.63 3.76 0.28
N ASP A 437 0.48 3.69 -1.03
CA ASP A 437 1.12 2.66 -1.87
C ASP A 437 2.63 2.92 -1.98
N VAL A 438 3.39 2.24 -1.12
CA VAL A 438 4.84 2.30 -1.08
C VAL A 438 5.41 1.39 -2.18
N PRO A 439 6.29 1.92 -3.06
CA PRO A 439 6.89 1.14 -4.14
C PRO A 439 7.77 0.00 -3.64
N ASP A 440 7.95 -1.01 -4.49
CA ASP A 440 8.75 -2.19 -4.17
C ASP A 440 10.24 -1.84 -4.00
N VAL A 441 10.79 -2.25 -2.86
CA VAL A 441 12.17 -1.96 -2.44
C VAL A 441 13.00 -3.22 -2.23
N ASN A 442 14.32 -3.05 -2.27
CA ASN A 442 15.30 -4.08 -1.99
C ASN A 442 15.84 -4.00 -0.57
N ILE A 443 15.82 -2.79 0.03
CA ILE A 443 16.42 -2.54 1.33
C ILE A 443 15.40 -1.79 2.20
N LEU A 444 15.15 -2.29 3.41
CA LEU A 444 14.38 -1.62 4.44
C LEU A 444 15.31 -1.31 5.61
N CYS A 445 15.32 -0.05 6.05
CA CYS A 445 16.12 0.39 7.19
C CYS A 445 15.19 0.94 8.27
N PHE A 446 15.27 0.38 9.49
CA PHE A 446 14.53 0.83 10.65
C PHE A 446 15.48 1.63 11.56
N ALA A 447 15.37 2.97 11.49
CA ALA A 447 16.09 3.90 12.35
C ALA A 447 15.21 4.40 13.52
N ARG A 448 14.19 3.60 13.92
CA ARG A 448 13.26 3.89 15.03
C ARG A 448 12.64 2.61 15.59
N VAL A 449 12.15 2.68 16.83
CA VAL A 449 11.27 1.64 17.39
C VAL A 449 9.94 1.65 16.65
N THR A 450 9.53 0.50 16.13
CA THR A 450 8.17 0.32 15.59
C THR A 450 7.31 -0.33 16.68
N HIS A 451 6.61 0.51 17.47
CA HIS A 451 5.83 0.05 18.63
C HIS A 451 4.66 -0.90 18.28
N SER A 452 4.18 -0.91 17.03
CA SER A 452 3.11 -1.79 16.57
C SER A 452 3.65 -2.92 15.68
N ARG A 453 3.46 -4.17 16.13
CA ARG A 453 3.83 -5.38 15.37
C ARG A 453 3.10 -5.45 14.02
N ARG A 454 1.84 -4.99 13.96
CA ARG A 454 1.03 -4.89 12.73
C ARG A 454 1.67 -3.94 11.72
N ILE A 455 2.08 -2.74 12.16
CA ILE A 455 2.74 -1.77 11.29
C ILE A 455 4.06 -2.35 10.76
N PHE A 456 4.85 -3.00 11.61
CA PHE A 456 6.09 -3.65 11.19
C PHE A 456 5.86 -4.73 10.11
N VAL A 457 4.89 -5.62 10.30
CA VAL A 457 4.54 -6.66 9.32
C VAL A 457 4.04 -6.05 8.01
N GLN A 458 3.23 -4.99 8.08
CA GLN A 458 2.80 -4.26 6.89
C GLN A 458 3.99 -3.60 6.17
N GLN A 459 4.97 -3.03 6.90
CA GLN A 459 6.20 -2.44 6.32
C GLN A 459 7.04 -3.50 5.63
N LEU A 460 7.29 -4.61 6.32
CA LEU A 460 8.04 -5.74 5.79
C LEU A 460 7.37 -6.30 4.54
N GLY A 461 6.04 -6.48 4.56
CA GLY A 461 5.24 -6.96 3.44
C GLY A 461 5.35 -6.13 2.16
N ARG A 462 5.69 -4.83 2.24
CA ARG A 462 5.99 -4.01 1.05
C ARG A 462 7.35 -4.35 0.45
N GLY A 463 8.32 -4.67 1.30
CA GLY A 463 9.61 -5.21 0.91
C GLY A 463 9.57 -6.68 0.46
N LEU A 464 8.52 -7.44 0.74
CA LEU A 464 8.42 -8.86 0.36
C LEU A 464 7.95 -9.11 -1.08
N ARG A 465 7.49 -8.07 -1.79
CA ARG A 465 7.01 -8.22 -3.17
C ARG A 465 8.14 -8.64 -4.12
N LEU A 466 7.85 -9.64 -4.95
CA LEU A 466 8.75 -10.16 -5.97
C LEU A 466 8.96 -9.15 -7.10
N ARG A 467 10.19 -9.02 -7.58
CA ARG A 467 10.57 -8.21 -8.74
C ARG A 467 11.63 -8.96 -9.55
N THR A 468 11.60 -8.83 -10.88
CA THR A 468 12.66 -9.38 -11.74
C THR A 468 14.04 -8.87 -11.29
N GLY A 469 14.97 -9.80 -11.04
CA GLY A 469 16.31 -9.50 -10.54
C GLY A 469 16.42 -9.34 -9.02
N LYS A 470 15.31 -9.40 -8.27
CA LYS A 470 15.30 -9.38 -6.80
C LYS A 470 15.19 -10.79 -6.25
N THR A 471 16.21 -11.23 -5.53
CA THR A 471 16.25 -12.54 -4.87
C THR A 471 15.77 -12.46 -3.42
N HIS A 472 16.11 -11.38 -2.72
CA HIS A 472 15.76 -11.16 -1.32
C HIS A 472 15.52 -9.67 -1.03
N VAL A 473 14.93 -9.38 0.12
CA VAL A 473 14.90 -8.06 0.75
C VAL A 473 15.89 -8.03 1.91
N GLU A 474 16.70 -7.00 1.96
CA GLU A 474 17.63 -6.72 3.04
C GLU A 474 16.95 -5.84 4.08
N VAL A 475 16.91 -6.28 5.33
CA VAL A 475 16.31 -5.54 6.43
C VAL A 475 17.38 -5.19 7.44
N LEU A 476 17.60 -3.89 7.64
CA LEU A 476 18.57 -3.33 8.56
C LEU A 476 17.81 -2.72 9.72
N ASP A 477 17.93 -3.30 10.91
CA ASP A 477 17.28 -2.78 12.11
C ASP A 477 18.31 -2.24 13.09
N PHE A 478 18.29 -0.93 13.28
CA PHE A 478 19.22 -0.20 14.14
C PHE A 478 18.64 0.09 15.53
N VAL A 479 17.37 -0.26 15.77
CA VAL A 479 16.69 0.09 17.02
C VAL A 479 15.99 -1.13 17.60
N SER A 480 16.57 -1.66 18.66
CA SER A 480 16.02 -2.81 19.34
C SER A 480 14.82 -2.42 20.19
N ASP A 481 13.61 -2.83 19.79
CA ASP A 481 12.42 -2.79 20.65
C ASP A 481 12.69 -3.60 21.92
N ILE A 482 12.39 -3.06 23.11
CA ILE A 482 12.64 -3.78 24.36
C ILE A 482 11.91 -5.12 24.45
N ARG A 483 10.82 -5.37 23.71
CA ARG A 483 10.20 -6.71 23.62
C ARG A 483 11.08 -7.69 22.85
N ARG A 484 11.81 -7.19 21.85
CA ARG A 484 12.82 -7.94 21.09
C ARG A 484 14.05 -8.22 21.95
N VAL A 485 14.47 -7.22 22.73
CA VAL A 485 15.55 -7.35 23.72
C VAL A 485 15.14 -8.28 24.87
N ALA A 486 13.94 -8.15 25.42
CA ALA A 486 13.42 -8.95 26.53
C ALA A 486 13.21 -10.41 26.11
N ALA A 487 12.75 -10.66 24.89
CA ALA A 487 12.76 -12.00 24.32
C ALA A 487 14.20 -12.55 24.28
N ILE A 488 15.18 -11.78 23.78
CA ILE A 488 16.61 -12.12 23.81
C ILE A 488 17.14 -12.38 25.23
N MET A 489 16.64 -11.66 26.24
CA MET A 489 17.04 -11.85 27.64
C MET A 489 16.40 -13.06 28.31
N ASN A 490 15.13 -13.39 28.02
CA ASN A 490 14.46 -14.59 28.54
C ASN A 490 15.14 -15.87 28.02
N ILE A 491 15.57 -15.89 26.76
CA ILE A 491 16.36 -17.01 26.22
C ILE A 491 17.73 -17.12 26.89
N ARG A 492 18.38 -16.01 27.25
CA ARG A 492 19.65 -16.04 28.01
C ARG A 492 19.53 -16.70 29.38
N GLN A 493 18.37 -16.61 30.02
CA GLN A 493 18.11 -17.30 31.29
C GLN A 493 17.80 -18.78 31.08
N GLN A 494 17.02 -19.15 30.05
CA GLN A 494 16.69 -20.55 29.77
C GLN A 494 17.88 -21.36 29.24
N VAL A 495 18.80 -20.74 28.49
CA VAL A 495 20.03 -21.40 27.99
C VAL A 495 21.07 -21.60 29.10
N ALA A 496 20.89 -21.00 30.28
CA ALA A 496 21.76 -21.25 31.42
C ALA A 496 21.44 -22.58 32.14
N GLU A 497 20.32 -23.23 31.83
CA GLU A 497 19.87 -24.44 32.57
C GLU A 497 19.71 -25.72 31.76
N ASP A 498 19.70 -25.74 30.43
CA ASP A 498 19.58 -27.01 29.70
C ASP A 498 20.48 -27.12 28.45
N GLU A 499 21.11 -28.28 28.33
CA GLU A 499 22.01 -28.68 27.27
C GLU A 499 21.34 -28.62 25.88
N LEU A 500 22.09 -28.09 24.93
CA LEU A 500 21.74 -27.87 23.52
C LEU A 500 21.19 -29.13 22.82
N GLU A 501 19.92 -29.10 22.43
CA GLU A 501 19.42 -29.97 21.36
C GLU A 501 19.41 -29.20 20.02
N ILE A 502 20.36 -29.54 19.14
CA ILE A 502 20.51 -28.95 17.81
C ILE A 502 19.51 -29.61 16.86
N LEU A 503 18.36 -28.98 16.64
CA LEU A 503 17.47 -29.33 15.53
C LEU A 503 18.04 -28.79 14.20
N ARG A 504 18.67 -29.68 13.43
CA ARG A 504 19.04 -29.42 12.03
C ARG A 504 17.79 -29.35 11.15
N LEU A 505 17.27 -28.15 10.96
CA LEU A 505 16.33 -27.85 9.87
C LEU A 505 17.08 -27.20 8.72
N THR A 506 17.61 -28.03 7.82
CA THR A 506 17.96 -27.60 6.47
C THR A 506 16.66 -27.62 5.66
N GLN A 507 16.20 -26.48 5.12
CA GLN A 507 15.62 -26.39 3.76
C GLN A 507 15.12 -24.95 3.42
N ARG A 508 15.86 -24.32 2.50
CA ARG A 508 15.59 -23.15 1.63
C ARG A 508 14.78 -21.96 2.17
N GLY A 509 15.45 -20.81 2.26
CA GLY A 509 14.86 -19.54 1.84
C GLY A 509 14.91 -18.36 2.81
N THR A 510 15.58 -18.47 3.96
CA THR A 510 15.76 -17.33 4.87
C THR A 510 17.11 -17.47 5.56
N SER A 511 18.08 -16.66 5.12
CA SER A 511 19.37 -16.53 5.79
C SER A 511 19.31 -15.34 6.70
N PHE A 512 19.49 -15.56 7.99
CA PHE A 512 19.66 -14.47 8.92
C PHE A 512 21.14 -14.28 9.19
N GLU A 513 21.63 -13.05 9.03
CA GLU A 513 23.01 -12.70 9.36
C GLU A 513 22.96 -11.82 10.62
N PHE A 514 23.23 -12.44 11.76
CA PHE A 514 23.35 -11.73 13.03
C PHE A 514 24.82 -11.56 13.40
N ALA A 515 25.14 -10.45 14.05
CA ALA A 515 26.41 -10.32 14.75
C ALA A 515 26.52 -11.32 15.92
N ASP A 516 25.39 -11.81 16.43
CA ASP A 516 25.28 -12.82 17.49
C ASP A 516 24.38 -14.00 17.06
N GLN A 517 24.95 -15.21 16.99
CA GLN A 517 24.26 -16.45 16.58
C GLN A 517 23.02 -16.78 17.43
N ARG A 518 22.89 -16.22 18.64
CA ARG A 518 21.73 -16.44 19.54
C ARG A 518 20.49 -15.61 19.20
N ALA A 519 20.64 -14.51 18.46
CA ALA A 519 19.50 -13.75 17.93
C ALA A 519 18.80 -14.49 16.77
N GLU A 520 19.43 -15.52 16.21
CA GLU A 520 18.93 -16.27 15.06
C GLU A 520 17.76 -17.20 15.37
N SER A 521 17.90 -18.06 16.37
CA SER A 521 16.81 -18.95 16.79
C SER A 521 15.57 -18.15 17.20
N LEU A 522 15.79 -17.03 17.88
CA LEU A 522 14.76 -16.18 18.46
C LEU A 522 14.02 -15.33 17.44
N MET A 523 14.71 -14.77 16.44
CA MET A 523 14.02 -14.06 15.36
C MET A 523 13.31 -15.04 14.42
N ARG A 524 13.85 -16.25 14.24
CA ARG A 524 13.14 -17.36 13.57
C ARG A 524 11.88 -17.72 14.33
N GLU A 525 11.96 -17.86 15.65
CA GLU A 525 10.82 -18.12 16.55
C GLU A 525 9.85 -16.94 16.59
N TRP A 526 10.31 -15.68 16.56
CA TRP A 526 9.46 -14.49 16.55
C TRP A 526 8.76 -14.25 15.21
N ILE A 527 9.39 -14.63 14.09
CA ILE A 527 8.79 -14.63 12.75
C ILE A 527 7.85 -15.82 12.60
N LYS A 528 8.22 -17.00 13.11
CA LYS A 528 7.31 -18.14 13.26
C LYS A 528 6.14 -17.79 14.14
N ASP A 529 6.33 -17.05 15.23
CA ASP A 529 5.28 -16.52 16.09
C ASP A 529 4.49 -15.44 15.36
N ALA A 530 5.13 -14.63 14.52
CA ALA A 530 4.41 -13.61 13.73
C ALA A 530 3.55 -14.26 12.64
N ALA A 531 3.98 -15.41 12.12
CA ALA A 531 3.27 -16.23 11.14
C ALA A 531 2.26 -17.21 11.78
N SER A 532 2.54 -17.72 12.98
CA SER A 532 1.66 -18.59 13.76
C SER A 532 0.58 -17.78 14.45
N LEU A 533 0.86 -16.56 14.92
CA LEU A 533 -0.18 -15.64 15.43
C LEU A 533 -1.02 -14.99 14.31
N GLU A 534 -0.65 -15.14 13.03
CA GLU A 534 -1.61 -14.96 11.91
C GLU A 534 -2.67 -16.08 11.88
N THR A 535 -2.44 -17.20 12.60
CA THR A 535 -3.25 -18.43 12.56
C THR A 535 -3.66 -19.04 13.93
N THR A 536 -3.14 -18.57 15.07
CA THR A 536 -3.43 -19.12 16.41
C THR A 536 -3.72 -18.05 17.46
N LEU A 537 -4.73 -18.34 18.28
CA LEU A 537 -5.14 -17.61 19.47
C LEU A 537 -4.11 -17.82 20.58
N GLU A 538 -3.61 -16.77 21.25
CA GLU A 538 -3.55 -16.77 22.73
C GLU A 538 -3.09 -15.47 23.39
N GLU A 539 -3.63 -15.30 24.60
CA GLU A 539 -3.35 -14.30 25.61
C GLU A 539 -1.95 -14.50 26.24
N SER A 540 -0.90 -13.88 25.72
CA SER A 540 0.36 -13.80 26.48
C SER A 540 0.46 -12.47 27.22
N ARG A 541 -0.05 -12.43 28.45
CA ARG A 541 0.48 -11.47 29.45
C ARG A 541 1.92 -11.90 29.73
N LEU A 542 2.88 -11.06 29.40
CA LEU A 542 4.27 -11.22 29.86
C LEU A 542 4.27 -11.19 31.40
N GLN A 543 4.34 -12.36 32.03
CA GLN A 543 4.69 -12.46 33.44
C GLN A 543 6.22 -12.47 33.52
N PHE A 544 6.78 -11.42 34.13
CA PHE A 544 8.15 -11.47 34.63
C PHE A 544 8.20 -12.48 35.79
N PRO A 545 9.24 -13.35 35.87
CA PRO A 545 9.36 -14.29 36.98
C PRO A 545 9.46 -13.56 38.33
N ASN A 546 8.90 -14.18 39.36
CA ASN A 546 8.81 -13.64 40.71
C ASN A 546 10.22 -13.36 41.28
N PRO A 547 10.53 -12.15 41.76
CA PRO A 547 11.86 -11.79 42.30
C PRO A 547 12.31 -12.66 43.49
N ALA A 548 11.40 -13.42 44.12
CA ALA A 548 11.75 -14.40 45.15
C ALA A 548 12.49 -15.65 44.64
N ALA A 549 12.55 -15.89 43.32
CA ALA A 549 13.26 -17.03 42.74
C ALA A 549 14.79 -16.85 42.66
N PHE A 550 15.33 -15.69 43.06
CA PHE A 550 16.75 -15.33 42.95
C PHE A 550 17.52 -15.37 44.28
N GLY A 551 17.07 -16.16 45.25
CA GLY A 551 17.75 -16.34 46.54
C GLY A 551 18.17 -17.78 46.78
N GLY A 552 19.45 -18.09 46.53
CA GLY A 552 20.08 -19.38 46.81
C GLY A 552 21.43 -19.51 46.11
#